data_AF-A0AA86PNM6-F1
#
_entry.id   AF-A0AA86PNM6-F1
#
_cell.length_a   1.000
_cell.length_b   1.000
_cell.length_c   1.000
_cell.angle_alpha   90.00
_cell.angle_beta   90.00
_cell.angle_gamma   90.00
#
_symmetry.space_group_name_H-M   'P 1'
#
loop_
_entity.id
_entity.type
_entity.pdbx_description
1 polymer ?
#
loop_
_entity_poly.entity_id
_entity_poly.type
_entity_poly.pdbx_seq_one_letter_code
_entity_poly.pdbx_strand_id
1 'polypeptide(L)'
;MKQVLTYKKKQLHVTDLGGQDEQRAKWSEHFQNVHAVVFVVDSHDLDPERLQLAASELKKIMETLNAKLLVFANKMDLPRAINAKEITEHLQLNSIQKQWAIQECCAVSGEGLYEGLDKLLLILKRPSGVFGLCVFRYPNISQNFFLWSDRDNWIFQILLPPLQQKMRNIQLDD
;
A
#
# COMPACT_ATOMS: atom_id res chain seq x y z
N MET A 1 5.51 -2.59 -11.62
CA MET A 1 6.74 -1.76 -11.71
C MET A 1 7.58 -2.01 -10.45
N LYS A 2 8.92 -2.11 -10.54
CA LYS A 2 9.81 -2.28 -9.36
C LYS A 2 10.57 -0.99 -9.07
N GLN A 3 10.69 -0.61 -7.82
CA GLN A 3 11.39 0.60 -7.37
C GLN A 3 12.19 0.32 -6.09
N VAL A 4 13.23 1.12 -5.84
CA VAL A 4 14.05 1.03 -4.62
C VAL A 4 13.98 2.36 -3.87
N LEU A 5 13.59 2.30 -2.60
CA LEU A 5 13.44 3.46 -1.72
C LEU A 5 14.40 3.33 -0.55
N THR A 6 15.04 4.43 -0.12
CA THR A 6 15.85 4.42 1.10
C THR A 6 15.12 5.18 2.20
N TYR A 7 14.79 4.50 3.29
CA TYR A 7 14.10 5.07 4.44
C TYR A 7 14.73 4.59 5.75
N LYS A 8 15.14 5.52 6.64
CA LYS A 8 15.75 5.23 7.96
C LYS A 8 16.80 4.10 7.93
N LYS A 9 17.79 4.23 7.03
CA LYS A 9 18.91 3.26 6.83
C LYS A 9 18.50 1.87 6.31
N LYS A 10 17.30 1.76 5.73
CA LYS A 10 16.79 0.53 5.10
C LYS A 10 16.51 0.79 3.63
N GLN A 11 16.76 -0.21 2.80
CA GLN A 11 16.37 -0.20 1.40
C GLN A 11 15.08 -1.00 1.23
N LEU A 12 14.05 -0.37 0.68
CA LEU A 12 12.75 -0.97 0.41
C LEU A 12 12.65 -1.22 -1.09
N HIS A 13 12.60 -2.48 -1.50
CA HIS A 13 12.42 -2.90 -2.88
C HIS A 13 10.93 -3.10 -3.12
N VAL A 14 10.28 -2.10 -3.70
CA VAL A 14 8.84 -2.03 -3.81
C VAL A 14 8.39 -2.51 -5.17
N THR A 15 7.47 -3.47 -5.19
CA THR A 15 6.79 -3.95 -6.40
C THR A 15 5.33 -3.55 -6.32
N ASP A 16 4.91 -2.68 -7.24
CA ASP A 16 3.51 -2.33 -7.45
C ASP A 16 2.80 -3.46 -8.21
N LEU A 17 1.78 -4.02 -7.58
CA LEU A 17 0.90 -5.05 -8.12
C LEU A 17 -0.50 -4.43 -8.34
N GLY A 18 -0.87 -4.24 -9.60
CA GLY A 18 -2.18 -3.70 -9.96
C GLY A 18 -3.32 -4.67 -9.64
N GLY A 19 -4.54 -4.12 -9.47
CA GLY A 19 -5.73 -4.82 -8.94
C GLY A 19 -6.63 -5.50 -9.99
N GLN A 20 -6.32 -5.40 -11.29
CA GLN A 20 -7.14 -5.96 -12.35
C GLN A 20 -7.07 -7.49 -12.37
N ASP A 21 -8.12 -8.18 -12.82
CA ASP A 21 -8.20 -9.64 -12.85
C ASP A 21 -7.01 -10.30 -13.58
N GLU A 22 -6.63 -9.75 -14.73
CA GLU A 22 -5.51 -10.25 -15.54
C GLU A 22 -4.16 -10.04 -14.84
N GLN A 23 -4.07 -9.02 -13.98
CA GLN A 23 -2.88 -8.74 -13.17
C GLN A 23 -2.83 -9.64 -11.93
N ARG A 24 -3.99 -9.94 -11.33
CA ARG A 24 -4.14 -10.83 -10.18
C ARG A 24 -3.60 -12.23 -10.44
N ALA A 25 -3.83 -12.77 -11.64
CA ALA A 25 -3.31 -14.07 -12.05
C ALA A 25 -1.77 -14.18 -11.99
N LYS A 26 -1.06 -13.05 -12.11
CA LYS A 26 0.41 -12.99 -12.16
C LYS A 26 1.06 -12.52 -10.86
N TRP A 27 0.27 -12.20 -9.82
CA TRP A 27 0.82 -11.70 -8.55
C TRP A 27 1.86 -12.64 -7.92
N SER A 28 1.62 -13.94 -8.01
CA SER A 28 2.51 -14.98 -7.46
C SER A 28 3.93 -14.95 -8.06
N GLU A 29 4.09 -14.47 -9.29
CA GLU A 29 5.40 -14.31 -9.95
C GLU A 29 6.29 -13.27 -9.23
N HIS A 30 5.69 -12.41 -8.41
CA HIS A 30 6.36 -11.34 -7.69
C HIS A 30 6.61 -11.64 -6.21
N PHE A 31 6.27 -12.84 -5.73
CA PHE A 31 6.30 -13.19 -4.30
C PHE A 31 7.68 -13.60 -3.76
N GLN A 32 8.72 -13.53 -4.59
CA GLN A 32 10.10 -13.80 -4.17
C GLN A 32 10.65 -12.68 -3.29
N ASN A 33 11.26 -13.05 -2.17
CA ASN A 33 11.90 -12.13 -1.21
C ASN A 33 10.98 -11.03 -0.66
N VAL A 34 9.68 -11.29 -0.60
CA VAL A 34 8.70 -10.37 -0.01
C VAL A 34 8.73 -10.47 1.51
N HIS A 35 9.04 -9.35 2.15
CA HIS A 35 9.12 -9.21 3.61
C HIS A 35 7.84 -8.60 4.18
N ALA A 36 7.18 -7.73 3.42
CA ALA A 36 5.89 -7.18 3.80
C ALA A 36 4.98 -6.88 2.60
N VAL A 37 3.69 -6.96 2.87
CA VAL A 37 2.61 -6.54 2.01
C VAL A 37 2.15 -5.16 2.47
N VAL A 38 2.01 -4.23 1.53
CA VAL A 38 1.35 -2.94 1.75
C VAL A 38 0.02 -3.00 1.02
N PHE A 39 -1.08 -2.91 1.75
CA PHE A 39 -2.43 -3.00 1.21
C PHE A 39 -3.10 -1.63 1.36
N VAL A 40 -3.39 -0.98 0.24
CA VAL A 40 -3.97 0.36 0.23
C VAL A 40 -5.47 0.24 -0.04
N VAL A 41 -6.27 0.76 0.89
CA VAL A 41 -7.74 0.77 0.81
C VAL A 41 -8.23 2.20 0.67
N ASP A 42 -9.20 2.40 -0.21
CA ASP A 42 -9.96 3.63 -0.30
C ASP A 42 -10.97 3.72 0.84
N SER A 43 -10.72 4.55 1.86
CA SER A 43 -11.62 4.71 3.01
C SER A 43 -12.94 5.41 2.65
N HIS A 44 -13.07 5.99 1.46
CA HIS A 44 -14.32 6.59 1.00
C HIS A 44 -15.20 5.61 0.20
N ASP A 45 -14.64 4.48 -0.27
CA ASP A 45 -15.38 3.45 -0.99
C ASP A 45 -16.07 2.50 0.00
N LEU A 46 -17.35 2.77 0.28
CA LEU A 46 -18.17 2.00 1.22
C LEU A 46 -18.99 0.90 0.53
N ASP A 47 -18.69 0.54 -0.72
CA ASP A 47 -19.33 -0.57 -1.42
C ASP A 47 -19.04 -1.90 -0.68
N PRO A 48 -20.07 -2.55 -0.10
CA PRO A 48 -19.87 -3.75 0.71
C PRO A 48 -19.29 -4.93 -0.08
N GLU A 49 -19.65 -5.09 -1.36
CA GLU A 49 -19.15 -6.18 -2.21
C GLU A 49 -17.66 -6.01 -2.45
N ARG A 50 -17.24 -4.77 -2.70
CA ARG A 50 -15.83 -4.44 -2.84
C ARG A 50 -15.08 -4.71 -1.56
N LEU A 51 -15.51 -4.17 -0.42
CA LEU A 51 -14.85 -4.39 0.87
C LEU A 51 -14.75 -5.90 1.23
N GLN A 52 -15.78 -6.68 0.93
CA GLN A 52 -15.76 -8.13 1.14
C GLN A 52 -14.74 -8.83 0.24
N LEU A 53 -14.70 -8.48 -1.04
CA LEU A 53 -13.69 -9.01 -1.95
C LEU A 53 -12.27 -8.57 -1.52
N ALA A 54 -12.09 -7.36 -0.96
CA ALA A 54 -10.83 -6.88 -0.37
C ALA A 54 -10.32 -7.82 0.71
N ALA A 55 -11.20 -8.12 1.67
CA ALA A 55 -10.92 -8.99 2.80
C ALA A 55 -10.52 -10.39 2.32
N SER A 56 -11.27 -10.92 1.33
CA SER A 56 -11.01 -12.25 0.78
C SER A 56 -9.66 -12.34 0.05
N GLU A 57 -9.30 -11.34 -0.75
CA GLU A 57 -8.03 -11.31 -1.48
C GLU A 57 -6.86 -11.07 -0.55
N LEU A 58 -6.99 -10.13 0.39
CA LEU A 58 -5.98 -9.90 1.42
C LEU A 58 -5.71 -11.18 2.21
N LYS A 59 -6.75 -11.92 2.61
CA LYS A 59 -6.59 -13.19 3.31
C LYS A 59 -5.80 -14.22 2.47
N LYS A 60 -6.14 -14.40 1.19
CA LYS A 60 -5.41 -15.32 0.29
C LYS A 60 -3.94 -14.93 0.14
N ILE A 61 -3.65 -13.65 -0.06
CA ILE A 61 -2.27 -13.12 -0.15
C ILE A 61 -1.53 -13.44 1.15
N MET A 62 -2.14 -13.12 2.29
CA MET A 62 -1.54 -13.32 3.60
C MET A 62 -1.44 -14.79 3.98
N GLU A 63 -2.22 -15.71 3.43
CA GLU A 63 -2.03 -17.15 3.61
C GLU A 63 -0.83 -17.66 2.79
N THR A 64 -0.68 -17.14 1.56
CA THR A 64 0.37 -17.53 0.61
C THR A 64 1.76 -17.01 1.01
N LEU A 65 1.84 -15.75 1.45
CA LEU A 65 3.10 -15.07 1.76
C LEU A 65 3.47 -15.17 3.23
N ASN A 66 4.70 -15.56 3.55
CA ASN A 66 5.24 -15.39 4.90
C ASN A 66 5.75 -13.95 5.14
N ALA A 67 4.83 -12.98 5.04
CA ALA A 67 5.11 -11.55 5.08
C ALA A 67 4.38 -10.85 6.24
N LYS A 68 4.86 -9.67 6.63
CA LYS A 68 4.12 -8.74 7.50
C LYS A 68 3.13 -7.92 6.68
N LEU A 69 2.16 -7.28 7.33
CA LEU A 69 1.16 -6.47 6.64
C LEU A 69 1.16 -5.03 7.15
N LEU A 70 1.13 -4.08 6.24
CA LEU A 70 0.73 -2.69 6.50
C LEU A 70 -0.52 -2.40 5.69
N VAL A 71 -1.59 -1.95 6.35
CA VAL A 71 -2.78 -1.42 5.69
C VAL A 71 -2.75 0.10 5.74
N PHE A 72 -2.87 0.74 4.59
CA PHE A 72 -3.15 2.17 4.49
C PHE A 72 -4.64 2.39 4.26
N ALA A 73 -5.31 3.04 5.22
CA ALA A 73 -6.67 3.54 5.11
C ALA A 73 -6.59 4.94 4.48
N ASN A 74 -6.66 5.00 3.15
CA ASN A 74 -6.35 6.19 2.36
C ASN A 74 -7.58 7.03 2.04
N LYS A 75 -7.37 8.27 1.56
CA LYS A 75 -8.40 9.26 1.22
C LYS A 75 -9.13 9.84 2.43
N MET A 76 -8.42 9.99 3.55
CA MET A 76 -8.96 10.62 4.76
C MET A 76 -9.29 12.11 4.60
N ASP A 77 -8.89 12.73 3.48
CA ASP A 77 -9.31 14.07 3.08
C ASP A 77 -10.77 14.14 2.61
N LEU A 78 -11.36 13.01 2.21
CA LEU A 78 -12.72 12.96 1.70
C LEU A 78 -13.75 12.90 2.84
N PRO A 79 -14.91 13.58 2.68
CA PRO A 79 -15.97 13.49 3.66
C PRO A 79 -16.48 12.05 3.77
N ARG A 80 -16.83 11.62 4.99
CA ARG A 80 -17.32 10.27 5.29
C ARG A 80 -16.31 9.14 5.04
N ALA A 81 -15.02 9.45 4.90
CA ALA A 81 -13.98 8.43 4.95
C ALA A 81 -14.06 7.68 6.28
N ILE A 82 -14.09 6.35 6.23
CA ILE A 82 -14.12 5.51 7.42
C ILE A 82 -12.73 5.34 8.02
N ASN A 83 -12.67 5.28 9.35
CA ASN A 83 -11.41 5.28 10.08
C ASN A 83 -10.75 3.89 10.11
N ALA A 84 -9.55 3.80 10.68
CA ALA A 84 -8.79 2.56 10.78
C ALA A 84 -9.54 1.44 11.52
N LYS A 85 -10.38 1.78 12.51
CA LYS A 85 -11.15 0.78 13.27
C LYS A 85 -12.20 0.12 12.38
N GLU A 86 -12.96 0.91 11.64
CA GLU A 86 -13.98 0.41 10.71
C GLU A 86 -13.35 -0.42 9.58
N ILE A 87 -12.24 0.04 9.00
CA ILE A 87 -11.49 -0.73 8.00
C ILE A 87 -10.98 -2.06 8.58
N THR A 88 -10.52 -2.07 9.85
CA THR A 88 -10.08 -3.28 10.54
C THR A 88 -11.20 -4.32 10.63
N GLU A 89 -12.42 -3.88 10.90
CA GLU A 89 -13.61 -4.72 10.97
C GLU A 89 -14.00 -5.25 9.58
N HIS A 90 -14.08 -4.38 8.57
CA HIS A 90 -14.43 -4.76 7.19
C HIS A 90 -13.43 -5.74 6.56
N LEU A 91 -12.13 -5.51 6.74
CA LEU A 91 -11.08 -6.40 6.22
C LEU A 91 -10.83 -7.63 7.09
N GLN A 92 -11.52 -7.75 8.24
CA GLN A 92 -11.35 -8.84 9.19
C GLN A 92 -9.88 -9.02 9.62
N LEU A 93 -9.13 -7.93 9.85
CA LEU A 93 -7.69 -7.99 10.12
C LEU A 93 -7.36 -8.79 11.38
N ASN A 94 -8.28 -8.83 12.35
CA ASN A 94 -8.14 -9.65 13.56
C ASN A 94 -8.08 -11.17 13.28
N SER A 95 -8.55 -11.62 12.10
CA SER A 95 -8.43 -13.01 11.67
C SER A 95 -7.07 -13.36 11.07
N ILE A 96 -6.25 -12.34 10.73
CA ILE A 96 -4.92 -12.53 10.16
C ILE A 96 -3.93 -12.83 11.30
N GLN A 97 -3.38 -14.03 11.30
CA GLN A 97 -2.44 -14.49 12.34
C GLN A 97 -1.05 -13.83 12.26
N LYS A 98 -0.69 -13.29 11.09
CA LYS A 98 0.59 -12.60 10.85
C LYS A 98 0.56 -11.20 11.44
N GLN A 99 1.71 -10.66 11.86
CA GLN A 99 1.74 -9.31 12.42
C GLN A 99 1.36 -8.29 11.33
N TRP A 100 0.48 -7.39 11.72
CA TRP A 100 -0.02 -6.32 10.86
C TRP A 100 -0.02 -4.98 11.59
N ALA A 101 -0.09 -3.90 10.82
CA ALA A 101 -0.35 -2.56 11.29
C ALA A 101 -1.32 -1.87 10.33
N ILE A 102 -2.08 -0.90 10.83
CA ILE A 102 -2.94 -0.04 10.02
C ILE A 102 -2.63 1.43 10.31
N GLN A 103 -2.75 2.26 9.28
CA GLN A 103 -2.53 3.69 9.37
C GLN A 103 -3.49 4.43 8.44
N GLU A 104 -4.21 5.40 9.01
CA GLU A 104 -4.98 6.40 8.25
C GLU A 104 -4.01 7.34 7.53
N CYS A 105 -4.29 7.63 6.26
CA CYS A 105 -3.44 8.52 5.48
C CYS A 105 -4.21 9.30 4.40
N CYS A 106 -3.57 10.34 3.90
CA CYS A 106 -3.97 11.02 2.68
C CYS A 106 -2.77 11.06 1.74
N ALA A 107 -2.84 10.31 0.64
CA ALA A 107 -1.77 10.30 -0.36
C ALA A 107 -1.54 11.69 -1.00
N VAL A 108 -2.56 12.54 -1.06
CA VAL A 108 -2.48 13.88 -1.67
C VAL A 108 -1.71 14.85 -0.77
N SER A 109 -2.02 14.90 0.53
CA SER A 109 -1.30 15.75 1.49
C SER A 109 0.01 15.13 1.98
N GLY A 110 0.12 13.80 1.91
CA GLY A 110 1.22 13.02 2.45
C GLY A 110 1.08 12.67 3.93
N GLU A 111 -0.01 13.10 4.59
CA GLU A 111 -0.25 12.85 6.01
C GLU A 111 -0.45 11.35 6.29
N GLY A 112 0.13 10.88 7.40
CA GLY A 112 0.00 9.49 7.85
C GLY A 112 0.93 8.49 7.15
N LEU A 113 1.57 8.86 6.04
CA LEU A 113 2.38 7.91 5.26
C LEU A 113 3.67 7.50 5.98
N TYR A 114 4.36 8.45 6.59
CA TYR A 114 5.59 8.18 7.33
C TYR A 114 5.32 7.39 8.61
N GLU A 115 4.21 7.69 9.28
CA GLU A 115 3.73 6.97 10.45
C GLU A 115 3.44 5.50 10.10
N GLY A 116 2.86 5.26 8.93
CA GLY A 116 2.61 3.91 8.42
C GLY A 116 3.90 3.16 8.11
N LEU A 117 4.85 3.82 7.45
CA LEU A 117 6.18 3.26 7.22
C LEU A 117 6.93 2.97 8.52
N ASP A 118 6.82 3.84 9.52
CA ASP A 118 7.42 3.64 10.83
C ASP A 118 6.84 2.44 11.57
N LYS A 119 5.51 2.28 11.54
CA LYS A 119 4.82 1.09 12.04
C LYS A 119 5.30 -0.18 11.32
N LEU A 120 5.45 -0.13 10.00
CA LEU A 120 5.97 -1.25 9.21
C LEU A 120 7.40 -1.61 9.61
N LEU A 121 8.28 -0.61 9.74
CA LEU A 121 9.66 -0.83 10.16
C LEU A 121 9.76 -1.39 11.58
N LEU A 122 8.85 -1.00 12.48
CA LEU A 122 8.75 -1.53 13.84
C LEU A 122 8.38 -3.03 13.82
N ILE A 123 7.39 -3.44 13.03
CA ILE A 123 6.97 -4.84 12.96
C ILE A 123 7.95 -5.73 12.16
N LEU A 124 8.76 -5.15 11.27
CA LEU A 124 9.85 -5.86 10.60
C LEU A 124 11.03 -6.19 11.54
N LYS A 125 11.15 -5.49 12.68
CA LYS A 125 12.12 -5.77 13.77
C LYS A 125 13.58 -5.96 13.32
N ARG A 126 14.01 -5.26 12.27
CA ARG A 126 15.40 -5.27 11.78
C ARG A 126 15.96 -3.84 11.77
N PRO A 127 17.21 -3.61 12.19
CA PRO A 127 17.79 -2.26 12.26
C PRO A 127 18.18 -1.71 10.88
N SER A 128 18.64 -2.57 9.96
CA SER A 128 19.03 -2.24 8.59
C SER A 128 18.78 -3.42 7.65
N GLY A 129 18.89 -3.20 6.34
CA GLY A 129 18.82 -4.26 5.34
C GLY A 129 17.98 -3.89 4.11
N VAL A 130 17.84 -4.87 3.22
CA VAL A 130 17.00 -4.81 2.02
C VAL A 130 15.69 -5.54 2.29
N PHE A 131 14.56 -4.90 2.03
CA PHE A 131 13.22 -5.42 2.29
C PHE A 131 12.39 -5.38 1.03
N GLY A 132 11.96 -6.53 0.52
CA GLY A 132 10.97 -6.61 -0.55
C GLY A 132 9.58 -6.25 -0.04
N LEU A 133 8.92 -5.30 -0.69
CA LEU A 133 7.54 -4.90 -0.43
C LEU A 133 6.69 -5.16 -1.67
N CYS A 134 5.52 -5.75 -1.48
CA CYS A 134 4.48 -5.82 -2.51
C CYS A 134 3.34 -4.88 -2.14
N VAL A 135 2.98 -3.98 -3.06
CA VAL A 135 1.89 -3.00 -2.85
C VAL A 135 0.69 -3.43 -3.66
N PHE A 136 -0.46 -3.56 -2.99
CA PHE A 136 -1.74 -3.89 -3.62
C PHE A 136 -2.71 -2.72 -3.44
N ARG A 137 -3.44 -2.39 -4.52
CA ARG A 137 -4.51 -1.40 -4.52
C ARG A 137 -5.84 -2.11 -4.52
N TYR A 138 -6.73 -1.73 -3.63
CA TYR A 138 -8.03 -2.36 -3.55
C TYR A 138 -9.15 -1.37 -3.12
N PRO A 139 -10.38 -1.46 -3.67
CA PRO A 139 -10.79 -2.28 -4.82
C PRO A 139 -10.12 -1.80 -6.09
N ASN A 140 -10.40 -2.38 -7.26
CA ASN A 140 -10.08 -1.72 -8.52
C ASN A 140 -10.65 -0.30 -8.46
N ILE A 141 -9.82 0.68 -8.07
CA ILE A 141 -10.08 2.10 -8.28
C ILE A 141 -10.21 2.15 -9.79
N SER A 142 -11.46 2.27 -10.24
CA SER A 142 -11.84 2.10 -11.64
C SER A 142 -10.88 2.91 -12.52
N GLN A 143 -10.62 2.41 -13.72
CA GLN A 143 -9.87 3.11 -14.77
C GLN A 143 -10.46 4.50 -15.14
N ASN A 144 -11.42 5.02 -14.38
CA ASN A 144 -12.15 6.26 -14.61
C ASN A 144 -12.06 7.28 -13.46
N PHE A 145 -11.12 7.16 -12.52
CA PHE A 145 -10.71 8.31 -11.69
C PHE A 145 -9.42 8.94 -12.23
N PHE A 146 -9.49 9.42 -13.48
CA PHE A 146 -8.55 10.39 -14.03
C PHE A 146 -8.81 11.77 -13.42
N LEU A 147 -8.23 11.99 -12.24
CA LEU A 147 -7.48 13.19 -11.89
C LEU A 147 -6.28 12.67 -11.10
N TRP A 148 -5.43 11.85 -11.71
CA TRP A 148 -4.19 12.32 -12.33
C TRP A 148 -3.77 11.41 -13.48
N SER A 149 -3.22 12.07 -14.50
CA SER A 149 -2.73 11.58 -15.79
C SER A 149 -1.97 10.25 -15.76
N ASP A 150 -2.10 9.53 -16.88
CA ASP A 150 -1.13 8.59 -17.40
C ASP A 150 0.29 9.10 -17.17
N ARG A 151 1.14 8.20 -16.66
CA ARG A 151 2.53 8.42 -16.22
C ARG A 151 2.64 9.21 -14.90
N ASP A 152 3.49 8.70 -14.02
CA ASP A 152 4.01 9.37 -12.80
C ASP A 152 3.32 9.10 -11.44
N ASN A 153 4.00 8.24 -10.67
CA ASN A 153 4.39 8.55 -9.29
C ASN A 153 3.41 8.36 -8.10
N TRP A 154 2.33 7.57 -8.20
CA TRP A 154 1.48 7.31 -7.01
C TRP A 154 2.20 6.58 -5.86
N ILE A 155 3.06 5.61 -6.19
CA ILE A 155 3.93 4.95 -5.20
C ILE A 155 4.92 5.94 -4.57
N PHE A 156 5.20 7.05 -5.24
CA PHE A 156 6.00 8.13 -4.68
C PHE A 156 5.18 8.96 -3.71
N GLN A 157 3.94 9.27 -4.05
CA GLN A 157 3.04 9.97 -3.15
C GLN A 157 2.84 9.18 -1.86
N ILE A 158 2.70 7.85 -1.92
CA ILE A 158 2.46 6.99 -0.74
C ILE A 158 3.75 6.59 0.00
N LEU A 159 4.88 6.37 -0.68
CA LEU A 159 6.06 5.74 -0.07
C LEU A 159 7.36 6.55 -0.20
N LEU A 160 7.37 7.70 -0.90
CA LEU A 160 8.57 8.53 -1.05
C LEU A 160 8.47 9.87 -0.30
N PRO A 161 9.58 10.35 0.28
CA PRO A 161 9.63 11.67 0.89
C PRO A 161 9.30 12.81 -0.09
N PRO A 162 8.61 13.90 0.33
CA PRO A 162 8.30 15.05 -0.53
C PRO A 162 9.52 15.70 -1.21
N LEU A 163 10.70 15.63 -0.58
CA LEU A 163 11.97 16.09 -1.18
C LEU A 163 12.41 15.21 -2.36
N GLN A 164 12.23 13.89 -2.28
CA GLN A 164 12.54 12.96 -3.38
C GLN A 164 11.50 13.03 -4.50
N GLN A 165 10.25 13.34 -4.17
CA GLN A 165 9.21 13.66 -5.16
C GLN A 165 9.58 14.93 -5.96
N LYS A 166 10.02 16.00 -5.29
CA LYS A 166 10.48 17.24 -5.95
C LYS A 166 11.72 17.02 -6.84
N MET A 167 12.72 16.27 -6.36
CA MET A 167 13.97 16.06 -7.12
C MET A 167 13.78 15.21 -8.39
N ARG A 168 12.83 14.26 -8.41
CA ARG A 168 12.54 13.48 -9.62
C ARG A 168 11.78 14.27 -10.67
N ASN A 169 10.86 15.16 -10.28
CA ASN A 169 10.13 16.01 -11.23
C ASN A 169 11.06 16.99 -11.97
N ILE A 170 12.16 17.42 -11.34
CA ILE A 170 13.19 18.26 -11.98
C ILE A 170 13.98 17.51 -13.07
N GLN A 171 14.04 16.16 -13.03
CA GLN A 171 14.77 15.35 -14.01
C GLN A 171 13.92 14.90 -15.21
N LEU A 172 12.64 15.24 -15.26
CA LEU A 172 11.71 14.82 -16.31
C LEU A 172 11.29 15.97 -17.26
N ASP A 173 11.80 17.18 -17.01
CA ASP A 173 11.51 18.40 -17.79
C ASP A 173 12.58 18.73 -18.86
N ASP A 174 13.47 17.80 -19.20
CA ASP A 174 14.48 17.94 -20.29
C ASP A 174 14.27 16.93 -21.44
#